data_AF-A0A1H6WBT0-F1
#
_entry.id   AF-A0A1H6WBT0-F1
#
_cell.length_a   1.000
_cell.length_b   1.000
_cell.length_c   1.000
_cell.angle_alpha   90.00
_cell.angle_beta   90.00
_cell.angle_gamma   90.00
#
_symmetry.space_group_name_H-M   'P 1'
#
loop_
_entity.id
_entity.type
_entity.pdbx_description
1 polymer ?
#
loop_
_entity_poly.entity_id
_entity_poly.type
_entity_poly.pdbx_seq_one_letter_code
_entity_poly.pdbx_strand_id
1 'polypeptide(L)'
;MAFNYDIPTSPQELLEILQGILEDNPGLPDLPEIPDLPDLIEIIGGSINVASGTVAEDGTLTTTNGQEGTTPDVLFVDVPGEAGQQQSIVVPNDIQGNTRLYTFSSDADLTMDLNTIERAVILGNGNDFVTVAGDHDTILSGGNGNDTLITSGGDDWVSGDRGNDSISTGAGNDTIVTGLGRDTIDAGEGFDVVEFGGDVENFRFFDIGHGDLLVHNKPSPANSAVISDAEFLQFNDNESIVLVDNETEAEAMRLYDALFDRDADAGGAQYWLDQVDNGTSLIDIANGFLSSAEFQDTNGSLDNAAFVDLLYQNALDRPADEAGKEFWVSALDSGATQAEVVIGIVGSDEAANAIDNVHIIPGNQV
;
A
#
# COMPACT_ATOMS: atom_id res chain seq x y z
N MET A 1 -2.43 -16.43 18.80
CA MET A 1 -1.74 -17.61 19.39
C MET A 1 -0.91 -17.08 20.54
N ALA A 2 -0.95 -17.66 21.74
CA ALA A 2 -0.08 -17.18 22.84
C ALA A 2 1.36 -17.59 22.54
N PHE A 3 2.22 -16.63 22.19
CA PHE A 3 3.59 -16.86 21.78
C PHE A 3 4.48 -17.02 23.01
N ASN A 4 4.67 -18.25 23.47
CA ASN A 4 5.52 -18.56 24.62
C ASN A 4 6.91 -19.00 24.13
N TYR A 5 7.81 -18.04 23.89
CA TYR A 5 9.20 -18.32 23.49
C TYR A 5 10.14 -18.32 24.72
N ASP A 6 10.90 -19.40 24.90
CA ASP A 6 11.99 -19.45 25.88
C ASP A 6 13.19 -18.62 25.35
N ILE A 7 13.39 -17.41 25.89
CA ILE A 7 14.59 -16.57 25.67
C ILE A 7 15.70 -17.03 26.63
N PRO A 8 16.99 -17.08 26.20
CA PRO A 8 17.56 -16.44 25.02
C PRO A 8 17.66 -17.35 23.80
N THR A 9 17.00 -16.93 22.72
CA THR A 9 17.13 -17.50 21.38
C THR A 9 18.37 -16.93 20.67
N SER A 10 19.04 -17.77 19.90
CA SER A 10 20.14 -17.33 19.03
C SER A 10 19.64 -16.36 17.94
N PRO A 11 20.50 -15.51 17.34
CA PRO A 11 20.10 -14.65 16.22
C PRO A 11 19.44 -15.39 15.04
N GLN A 12 19.72 -16.68 14.90
CA GLN A 12 19.15 -17.55 13.87
C GLN A 12 17.75 -18.05 14.24
N GLU A 13 17.52 -18.42 15.50
CA GLU A 13 16.18 -18.71 16.03
C GLU A 13 15.32 -17.44 16.11
N LEU A 14 15.91 -16.28 16.34
CA LEU A 14 15.24 -14.98 16.23
C LEU A 14 14.78 -14.72 14.80
N LEU A 15 15.66 -14.96 13.81
CA LEU A 15 15.30 -14.83 12.40
C LEU A 15 14.21 -15.84 12.01
N GLU A 16 14.26 -17.08 12.51
CA GLU A 16 13.21 -18.09 12.30
C GLU A 16 11.89 -17.74 13.00
N ILE A 17 11.93 -17.07 14.17
CA ILE A 17 10.74 -16.56 14.86
C ILE A 17 10.15 -15.36 14.13
N LEU A 18 10.99 -14.43 13.68
CA LEU A 18 10.54 -13.30 12.85
C LEU A 18 9.98 -13.80 11.52
N GLN A 19 10.64 -14.76 10.88
CA GLN A 19 10.13 -15.45 9.69
C GLN A 19 8.84 -16.22 10.00
N GLY A 20 8.70 -16.86 11.15
CA GLY A 20 7.46 -17.54 11.57
C GLY A 20 6.30 -16.57 11.85
N ILE A 21 6.58 -15.41 12.45
CA ILE A 21 5.62 -14.30 12.62
C ILE A 21 5.20 -13.74 11.25
N LEU A 22 6.11 -13.69 10.28
CA LEU A 22 5.82 -13.33 8.90
C LEU A 22 5.05 -14.45 8.15
N GLU A 23 5.34 -15.73 8.40
CA GLU A 23 4.71 -16.89 7.74
C GLU A 23 3.28 -17.17 8.24
N ASP A 24 2.96 -16.85 9.50
CA ASP A 24 1.62 -17.00 10.08
C ASP A 24 0.65 -15.86 9.66
N ASN A 25 1.14 -14.84 8.96
CA ASN A 25 0.41 -13.70 8.39
C ASN A 25 0.48 -13.73 6.84
N PRO A 26 -0.30 -14.60 6.16
CA PRO A 26 -0.16 -14.93 4.73
C PRO A 26 -0.63 -13.83 3.75
N GLY A 27 -0.78 -12.58 4.23
CA GLY A 27 -1.03 -11.39 3.43
C GLY A 27 0.18 -10.44 3.37
N LEU A 28 1.29 -10.79 4.01
CA LEU A 28 2.58 -10.18 3.68
C LEU A 28 2.94 -10.59 2.25
N PRO A 29 3.21 -9.64 1.34
CA PRO A 29 3.58 -9.97 -0.02
C PRO A 29 4.80 -10.90 -0.05
N ASP A 30 4.97 -11.63 -1.15
CA ASP A 30 6.11 -12.51 -1.44
C ASP A 30 7.39 -11.65 -1.62
N LEU A 31 7.86 -11.01 -0.53
CA LEU A 31 8.96 -10.04 -0.41
C LEU A 31 9.46 -9.42 -1.73
N PRO A 32 8.71 -8.50 -2.37
CA PRO A 32 9.31 -7.28 -2.85
C PRO A 32 9.15 -6.25 -1.72
N GLU A 33 10.20 -6.10 -0.92
CA GLU A 33 10.43 -4.89 -0.13
C GLU A 33 9.39 -4.63 1.00
N ILE A 34 9.36 -5.41 2.09
CA ILE A 34 9.78 -4.75 3.35
C ILE A 34 11.01 -3.93 3.00
N PRO A 35 11.03 -2.59 3.10
CA PRO A 35 12.23 -1.79 2.92
C PRO A 35 13.33 -2.49 3.70
N ASP A 36 14.13 -3.18 2.91
CA ASP A 36 15.17 -4.09 3.29
C ASP A 36 15.09 -4.65 4.74
N LEU A 37 14.40 -5.77 5.01
CA LEU A 37 14.70 -6.54 6.24
C LEU A 37 16.20 -6.96 6.30
N PRO A 38 16.89 -7.19 5.16
CA PRO A 38 18.34 -7.14 5.08
C PRO A 38 18.95 -5.83 5.61
N ASP A 39 18.33 -4.68 5.40
CA ASP A 39 18.70 -3.39 5.99
C ASP A 39 18.29 -3.30 7.45
N LEU A 40 17.20 -3.88 7.97
CA LEU A 40 17.05 -3.93 9.43
C LEU A 40 18.26 -4.66 10.08
N ILE A 41 18.85 -5.63 9.36
CA ILE A 41 20.11 -6.31 9.71
C ILE A 41 21.36 -5.45 9.36
N GLU A 42 21.34 -4.63 8.30
CA GLU A 42 22.44 -3.76 7.82
C GLU A 42 22.51 -2.40 8.58
N ILE A 43 21.38 -1.75 8.84
CA ILE A 43 21.08 -0.60 9.72
C ILE A 43 21.57 -0.85 11.16
N ILE A 44 21.62 -2.11 11.63
CA ILE A 44 22.15 -2.46 12.97
C ILE A 44 23.67 -2.73 12.93
N GLY A 45 24.33 -2.83 11.77
CA GLY A 45 25.80 -2.73 11.64
C GLY A 45 26.65 -3.73 12.46
N GLY A 46 26.05 -4.79 13.01
CA GLY A 46 26.72 -5.81 13.83
C GLY A 46 26.02 -6.10 15.16
N SER A 47 26.13 -7.35 15.64
CA SER A 47 25.65 -7.87 16.95
C SER A 47 24.32 -7.28 17.48
N ILE A 48 23.20 -7.87 17.07
CA ILE A 48 21.85 -7.50 17.55
C ILE A 48 21.68 -7.82 19.04
N ASN A 49 21.28 -6.83 19.84
CA ASN A 49 20.92 -6.97 21.24
C ASN A 49 19.42 -7.27 21.38
N VAL A 50 19.10 -8.51 21.77
CA VAL A 50 17.73 -8.97 22.00
C VAL A 50 17.43 -8.98 23.49
N ALA A 51 16.25 -8.49 23.89
CA ALA A 51 15.76 -8.58 25.26
C ALA A 51 14.29 -9.02 25.31
N SER A 52 13.87 -9.51 26.49
CA SER A 52 12.46 -9.59 26.86
C SER A 52 12.03 -8.35 27.62
N GLY A 53 10.74 -8.07 27.69
CA GLY A 53 10.17 -6.99 28.47
C GLY A 53 8.90 -7.39 29.20
N THR A 54 8.63 -6.69 30.29
CA THR A 54 7.37 -6.80 31.04
C THR A 54 6.87 -5.41 31.39
N VAL A 55 5.57 -5.28 31.57
CA VAL A 55 4.91 -4.02 31.93
C VAL A 55 4.71 -3.97 33.45
N ALA A 56 5.22 -2.93 34.09
CA ALA A 56 5.03 -2.72 35.53
C ALA A 56 3.60 -2.30 35.87
N GLU A 57 3.22 -2.32 37.16
CA GLU A 57 1.87 -1.93 37.62
C GLU A 57 1.49 -0.48 37.24
N ASP A 58 2.47 0.39 36.99
CA ASP A 58 2.25 1.78 36.56
C ASP A 58 2.24 1.94 35.03
N GLY A 59 2.30 0.85 34.27
CA GLY A 59 2.32 0.85 32.81
C GLY A 59 3.72 0.97 32.20
N THR A 60 4.77 1.21 33.00
CA THR A 60 6.12 1.39 32.47
C THR A 60 6.70 0.10 31.91
N LEU A 61 7.17 0.14 30.66
CA LEU A 61 7.88 -0.98 30.06
C LEU A 61 9.27 -1.14 30.69
N THR A 62 9.61 -2.36 31.08
CA THR A 62 10.91 -2.71 31.66
C THR A 62 11.55 -3.82 30.84
N THR A 63 12.87 -3.74 30.64
CA THR A 63 13.63 -4.80 29.97
C THR A 63 14.13 -5.83 30.97
N THR A 64 14.15 -7.08 30.53
CA THR A 64 14.66 -8.26 31.23
C THR A 64 15.51 -9.07 30.25
N ASN A 65 16.50 -9.81 30.74
CA ASN A 65 17.35 -10.71 29.94
C ASN A 65 18.14 -10.07 28.78
N GLY A 66 18.23 -8.74 28.69
CA GLY A 66 19.08 -8.03 27.73
C GLY A 66 20.55 -7.92 28.16
N GLN A 67 21.43 -7.48 27.25
CA GLN A 67 22.83 -7.18 27.59
C GLN A 67 22.90 -6.05 28.65
N GLU A 68 23.61 -6.31 29.76
CA GLU A 68 23.66 -5.40 30.90
C GLU A 68 24.25 -4.03 30.51
N GLY A 69 23.54 -2.95 30.84
CA GLY A 69 23.97 -1.57 30.58
C GLY A 69 23.81 -1.10 29.13
N THR A 70 23.02 -1.81 28.32
CA THR A 70 22.71 -1.44 26.93
C THR A 70 21.20 -1.44 26.68
N THR A 71 20.74 -0.61 25.74
CA THR A 71 19.36 -0.67 25.24
C THR A 71 19.23 -1.80 24.21
N PRO A 72 18.15 -2.61 24.23
CA PRO A 72 17.90 -3.60 23.19
C PRO A 72 17.62 -2.97 21.83
N ASP A 73 18.03 -3.67 20.78
CA ASP A 73 17.62 -3.38 19.40
C ASP A 73 16.24 -4.02 19.12
N VAL A 74 16.00 -5.20 19.71
CA VAL A 74 14.76 -5.99 19.59
C VAL A 74 14.21 -6.31 20.96
N LEU A 75 12.91 -6.08 21.16
CA LEU A 75 12.24 -6.29 22.44
C LEU A 75 10.94 -7.10 22.30
N PHE A 76 10.93 -8.29 22.92
CA PHE A 76 9.73 -9.12 23.06
C PHE A 76 9.03 -8.80 24.36
N VAL A 77 7.81 -8.29 24.31
CA VAL A 77 7.06 -7.84 25.48
C VAL A 77 5.89 -8.78 25.74
N ASP A 78 5.87 -9.40 26.91
CA ASP A 78 4.69 -10.11 27.40
C ASP A 78 3.85 -9.16 28.27
N VAL A 79 2.61 -8.91 27.87
CA VAL A 79 1.68 -8.05 28.59
C VAL A 79 0.52 -8.89 29.11
N PRO A 80 0.41 -9.11 30.43
CA PRO A 80 -0.68 -9.90 30.97
C PRO A 80 -2.00 -9.11 30.88
N GLY A 81 -3.07 -9.81 30.55
CA GLY A 81 -4.42 -9.27 30.53
C GLY A 81 -5.35 -10.13 29.69
N GLU A 82 -6.64 -9.84 29.77
CA GLU A 82 -7.70 -10.54 29.02
C GLU A 82 -8.35 -9.56 28.04
N ALA A 83 -9.04 -10.08 27.02
CA ALA A 83 -9.75 -9.26 26.02
C ALA A 83 -10.68 -8.21 26.67
N GLY A 84 -10.55 -6.96 26.22
CA GLY A 84 -11.30 -5.82 26.75
C GLY A 84 -10.71 -5.19 28.03
N GLN A 85 -9.64 -5.76 28.59
CA GLN A 85 -8.87 -5.11 29.65
C GLN A 85 -7.89 -4.13 29.01
N GLN A 86 -7.92 -2.88 29.48
CA GLN A 86 -7.04 -1.82 28.97
C GLN A 86 -5.69 -1.83 29.70
N GLN A 87 -4.60 -1.76 28.93
CA GLN A 87 -3.22 -1.67 29.40
C GLN A 87 -2.49 -0.51 28.71
N SER A 88 -2.23 0.56 29.46
CA SER A 88 -1.43 1.68 28.96
C SER A 88 0.06 1.37 29.12
N ILE A 89 0.80 1.38 28.01
CA ILE A 89 2.23 1.09 27.98
C ILE A 89 2.99 2.40 27.84
N VAL A 90 3.79 2.72 28.86
CA VAL A 90 4.73 3.84 28.83
C VAL A 90 6.10 3.27 28.47
N VAL A 91 6.54 3.48 27.24
CA VAL A 91 7.89 3.06 26.82
C VAL A 91 8.89 4.15 27.23
N PRO A 92 9.89 3.84 28.09
CA PRO A 92 10.92 4.80 28.48
C PRO A 92 11.71 5.37 27.29
N ASN A 93 12.13 6.64 27.38
CA ASN A 93 12.85 7.34 26.30
C ASN A 93 14.14 6.64 25.86
N ASP A 94 14.85 6.00 26.78
CA ASP A 94 16.08 5.25 26.48
C ASP A 94 15.80 3.99 25.67
N ILE A 95 14.62 3.38 25.84
CA ILE A 95 14.13 2.26 25.02
C ILE A 95 13.61 2.77 23.68
N GLN A 96 12.71 3.74 23.68
CA GLN A 96 12.12 4.31 22.46
C GLN A 96 13.14 4.91 21.51
N GLY A 97 14.24 5.47 22.05
CA GLY A 97 15.27 6.12 21.23
C GLY A 97 16.22 5.17 20.51
N ASN A 98 16.20 3.86 20.78
CA ASN A 98 17.11 2.91 20.12
C ASN A 98 16.47 1.59 19.68
N THR A 99 15.41 1.13 20.34
CA THR A 99 14.78 -0.15 20.01
C THR A 99 14.02 0.02 18.70
N ARG A 100 14.38 -0.80 17.71
CA ARG A 100 13.83 -0.75 16.34
C ARG A 100 12.78 -1.81 16.09
N LEU A 101 12.67 -2.84 16.93
CA LEU A 101 11.62 -3.83 16.80
C LEU A 101 10.97 -4.14 18.15
N TYR A 102 9.66 -3.98 18.19
CA TYR A 102 8.82 -4.40 19.30
C TYR A 102 7.86 -5.49 18.84
N THR A 103 7.72 -6.54 19.65
CA THR A 103 6.63 -7.51 19.49
C THR A 103 5.89 -7.64 20.81
N PHE A 104 4.58 -7.45 20.79
CA PHE A 104 3.74 -7.55 21.98
C PHE A 104 2.90 -8.83 21.94
N SER A 105 3.03 -9.65 22.98
CA SER A 105 2.15 -10.79 23.23
C SER A 105 1.14 -10.38 24.31
N SER A 106 -0.10 -10.15 23.91
CA SER A 106 -1.19 -9.71 24.80
C SER A 106 -2.55 -10.15 24.25
N ASP A 107 -3.47 -10.49 25.15
CA ASP A 107 -4.92 -10.54 24.83
C ASP A 107 -5.64 -9.26 25.30
N ALA A 108 -4.98 -8.41 26.10
CA ALA A 108 -5.50 -7.13 26.55
C ALA A 108 -5.33 -6.04 25.47
N ASP A 109 -6.22 -5.05 25.53
CA ASP A 109 -6.22 -3.85 24.70
C ASP A 109 -5.06 -2.93 25.13
N LEU A 110 -4.06 -2.75 24.27
CA LEU A 110 -2.88 -1.94 24.52
C LEU A 110 -3.12 -0.48 24.10
N THR A 111 -2.57 0.47 24.86
CA THR A 111 -2.51 1.87 24.45
C THR A 111 -1.07 2.37 24.55
N MET A 112 -0.49 2.82 23.43
CA MET A 112 0.93 3.16 23.35
C MET A 112 1.20 4.36 22.45
N ASP A 113 2.13 5.21 22.89
CA ASP A 113 2.69 6.30 22.09
C ASP A 113 4.19 6.05 21.87
N LEU A 114 4.63 6.09 20.61
CA LEU A 114 6.02 5.91 20.20
C LEU A 114 6.56 7.16 19.47
N ASN A 115 7.89 7.33 19.52
CA ASN A 115 8.57 8.53 19.00
C ASN A 115 8.95 8.42 17.50
N THR A 116 9.79 9.32 16.99
CA THR A 116 10.06 9.53 15.56
C THR A 116 11.27 8.77 15.00
N ILE A 117 11.52 7.51 15.37
CA ILE A 117 12.62 6.73 14.75
C ILE A 117 12.05 5.60 13.91
N GLU A 118 12.78 5.20 12.88
CA GLU A 118 12.48 4.01 12.09
C GLU A 118 12.32 2.79 13.00
N ARG A 119 11.20 2.06 12.85
CA ARG A 119 10.93 0.87 13.63
C ARG A 119 9.89 -0.06 13.02
N ALA A 120 9.83 -1.25 13.58
CA ALA A 120 8.75 -2.20 13.44
C ALA A 120 8.04 -2.43 14.79
N VAL A 121 6.71 -2.49 14.77
CA VAL A 121 5.85 -2.76 15.91
C VAL A 121 4.82 -3.81 15.51
N ILE A 122 4.80 -4.92 16.23
CA ILE A 122 3.88 -6.03 16.00
C ILE A 122 3.05 -6.22 17.26
N LEU A 123 1.74 -6.12 17.13
CA LEU A 123 0.78 -6.17 18.24
C LEU A 123 0.15 -7.56 18.42
N GLY A 124 -0.82 -7.64 19.34
CA GLY A 124 -1.34 -8.88 19.91
C GLY A 124 -2.73 -9.28 19.41
N ASN A 125 -3.59 -9.71 20.33
CA ASN A 125 -5.00 -10.05 20.05
C ASN A 125 -5.99 -9.02 20.65
N GLY A 126 -5.49 -7.94 21.26
CA GLY A 126 -6.30 -6.90 21.90
C GLY A 126 -6.87 -5.92 20.89
N ASN A 127 -7.83 -5.07 21.31
CA ASN A 127 -8.24 -3.93 20.49
C ASN A 127 -7.29 -2.78 20.83
N ASP A 128 -6.22 -2.67 20.09
CA ASP A 128 -5.07 -1.86 20.45
C ASP A 128 -5.21 -0.43 19.87
N PHE A 129 -4.65 0.55 20.58
CA PHE A 129 -4.55 1.94 20.16
C PHE A 129 -3.07 2.32 20.15
N VAL A 130 -2.51 2.52 18.96
CA VAL A 130 -1.09 2.85 18.80
C VAL A 130 -0.96 4.13 17.99
N THR A 131 -0.17 5.05 18.53
CA THR A 131 0.28 6.23 17.80
C THR A 131 1.79 6.22 17.68
N VAL A 132 2.28 6.31 16.45
CA VAL A 132 3.68 6.50 16.11
C VAL A 132 3.83 7.91 15.54
N ALA A 133 4.40 8.81 16.34
CA ALA A 133 4.63 10.18 15.89
C ALA A 133 5.95 10.28 15.14
N GLY A 134 6.06 11.16 14.14
CA GLY A 134 7.32 11.44 13.46
C GLY A 134 7.21 11.64 11.97
N ASP A 135 8.37 11.61 11.33
CA ASP A 135 8.62 11.72 9.90
C ASP A 135 9.54 10.58 9.41
N HIS A 136 9.53 9.44 10.10
CA HIS A 136 10.40 8.30 9.82
C HIS A 136 9.55 7.05 9.62
N ASP A 137 9.98 6.23 8.67
CA ASP A 137 9.30 5.03 8.21
C ASP A 137 9.02 4.03 9.34
N THR A 138 7.78 3.57 9.41
CA THR A 138 7.26 2.70 10.45
C THR A 138 6.60 1.48 9.82
N ILE A 139 6.95 0.30 10.33
CA ILE A 139 6.21 -0.93 10.10
C ILE A 139 5.29 -1.16 11.30
N LEU A 140 3.99 -1.23 11.10
CA LEU A 140 3.01 -1.41 12.17
C LEU A 140 1.99 -2.49 11.80
N SER A 141 1.92 -3.56 12.59
CA SER A 141 0.91 -4.62 12.45
C SER A 141 0.02 -4.64 13.70
N GLY A 142 -1.30 -4.52 13.48
CA GLY A 142 -2.35 -4.54 14.50
C GLY A 142 -2.58 -5.92 15.13
N GLY A 143 -2.35 -6.99 14.37
CA GLY A 143 -2.64 -8.34 14.83
C GLY A 143 -4.13 -8.66 14.81
N ASN A 144 -4.65 -9.34 15.83
CA ASN A 144 -6.10 -9.57 15.90
C ASN A 144 -6.74 -8.54 16.81
N GLY A 145 -7.94 -8.09 16.52
CA GLY A 145 -8.60 -7.06 17.32
C GLY A 145 -9.26 -6.03 16.43
N ASN A 146 -10.00 -5.09 16.99
CA ASN A 146 -10.40 -3.89 16.25
C ASN A 146 -9.41 -2.79 16.64
N ASP A 147 -8.37 -2.61 15.84
CA ASP A 147 -7.24 -1.78 16.18
C ASP A 147 -7.42 -0.35 15.68
N THR A 148 -6.78 0.60 16.36
CA THR A 148 -6.62 1.97 15.90
C THR A 148 -5.13 2.25 15.75
N LEU A 149 -4.69 2.32 14.51
CA LEU A 149 -3.30 2.43 14.11
C LEU A 149 -3.08 3.79 13.46
N ILE A 150 -2.25 4.61 14.10
CA ILE A 150 -1.98 5.97 13.64
C ILE A 150 -0.47 6.12 13.52
N THR A 151 0.03 6.27 12.29
CA THR A 151 1.38 6.79 12.05
C THR A 151 1.29 8.28 11.74
N SER A 152 2.33 8.92 11.22
CA SER A 152 2.29 10.39 11.06
C SER A 152 2.99 10.83 9.80
N GLY A 153 4.19 10.35 9.57
CA GLY A 153 4.82 10.52 8.28
C GLY A 153 6.14 9.80 8.21
N GLY A 154 6.76 9.86 7.04
CA GLY A 154 7.65 8.81 6.58
C GLY A 154 6.87 7.89 5.64
N ASP A 155 7.57 7.02 4.91
CA ASP A 155 6.93 6.06 4.01
C ASP A 155 6.61 4.79 4.83
N ASP A 156 5.40 4.72 5.38
CA ASP A 156 4.99 3.73 6.37
C ASP A 156 4.40 2.45 5.73
N TRP A 157 4.57 1.31 6.41
CA TRP A 157 3.85 0.07 6.11
C TRP A 157 2.93 -0.29 7.27
N VAL A 158 1.62 -0.33 7.05
CA VAL A 158 0.64 -0.58 8.12
C VAL A 158 -0.32 -1.70 7.74
N SER A 159 -0.55 -2.64 8.67
CA SER A 159 -1.56 -3.68 8.51
C SER A 159 -2.53 -3.74 9.68
N GLY A 160 -3.84 -3.75 9.36
CA GLY A 160 -4.91 -4.00 10.33
C GLY A 160 -5.07 -5.49 10.69
N ASP A 161 -4.56 -6.40 9.85
CA ASP A 161 -4.63 -7.85 10.05
C ASP A 161 -6.07 -8.40 10.24
N ARG A 162 -6.56 -8.66 11.45
CA ARG A 162 -7.92 -9.21 11.65
C ARG A 162 -8.74 -8.37 12.63
N GLY A 163 -9.70 -7.63 12.08
CA GLY A 163 -10.90 -7.18 12.76
C GLY A 163 -11.51 -6.01 12.03
N ASN A 164 -12.10 -5.06 12.73
CA ASN A 164 -12.60 -3.84 12.09
C ASN A 164 -11.65 -2.72 12.47
N ASP A 165 -10.68 -2.46 11.62
CA ASP A 165 -9.54 -1.63 11.97
C ASP A 165 -9.74 -0.18 11.51
N SER A 166 -9.11 0.75 12.23
CA SER A 166 -9.05 2.17 11.88
C SER A 166 -7.60 2.54 11.67
N ILE A 167 -7.23 2.83 10.42
CA ILE A 167 -5.84 3.09 10.02
C ILE A 167 -5.74 4.53 9.50
N SER A 168 -4.72 5.26 9.96
CA SER A 168 -4.33 6.57 9.43
C SER A 168 -2.82 6.66 9.33
N THR A 169 -2.26 6.87 8.13
CA THR A 169 -0.80 6.79 7.92
C THR A 169 -0.09 8.14 7.78
N GLY A 170 -0.79 9.16 7.30
CA GLY A 170 -0.36 10.54 7.47
C GLY A 170 0.36 11.08 6.25
N ALA A 171 1.65 11.40 6.32
CA ALA A 171 2.36 12.02 5.20
C ALA A 171 3.58 11.21 4.74
N GLY A 172 3.64 10.87 3.46
CA GLY A 172 4.63 9.94 2.91
C GLY A 172 3.94 9.05 1.88
N ASN A 173 4.70 8.22 1.18
CA ASN A 173 4.13 7.22 0.29
C ASN A 173 3.94 5.93 1.08
N ASP A 174 2.73 5.74 1.59
CA ASP A 174 2.42 4.67 2.53
C ASP A 174 1.91 3.41 1.81
N THR A 175 2.11 2.26 2.44
CA THR A 175 1.55 0.97 2.02
C THR A 175 0.68 0.39 3.12
N ILE A 176 -0.59 0.12 2.82
CA ILE A 176 -1.59 -0.29 3.78
C ILE A 176 -2.19 -1.63 3.40
N VAL A 177 -2.04 -2.65 4.25
CA VAL A 177 -2.69 -3.95 4.08
C VAL A 177 -3.96 -3.99 4.91
N THR A 178 -5.12 -3.97 4.26
CA THR A 178 -6.41 -3.80 4.97
C THR A 178 -6.68 -4.90 5.98
N GLY A 179 -6.35 -6.15 5.62
CA GLY A 179 -6.70 -7.32 6.43
C GLY A 179 -8.16 -7.77 6.27
N LEU A 180 -8.67 -8.45 7.30
CA LEU A 180 -10.00 -9.04 7.35
C LEU A 180 -10.94 -8.31 8.31
N GLY A 181 -11.91 -7.61 7.75
CA GLY A 181 -13.14 -7.21 8.42
C GLY A 181 -13.62 -5.88 7.87
N ARG A 182 -14.17 -5.01 8.72
CA ARG A 182 -14.77 -3.74 8.27
C ARG A 182 -13.87 -2.57 8.61
N ASP A 183 -12.97 -2.28 7.70
CA ASP A 183 -11.86 -1.36 7.95
C ASP A 183 -12.19 0.05 7.48
N THR A 184 -11.58 1.03 8.12
CA THR A 184 -11.60 2.44 7.74
C THR A 184 -10.16 2.92 7.61
N ILE A 185 -9.82 3.44 6.44
CA ILE A 185 -8.45 3.78 6.06
C ILE A 185 -8.44 5.22 5.55
N ASP A 186 -7.52 6.00 6.08
CA ASP A 186 -7.14 7.35 5.63
C ASP A 186 -5.63 7.28 5.36
N ALA A 187 -5.24 7.15 4.09
CA ALA A 187 -3.82 6.95 3.76
C ALA A 187 -3.04 8.27 3.88
N GLY A 188 -3.61 9.34 3.34
CA GLY A 188 -3.25 10.70 3.72
C GLY A 188 -2.56 11.45 2.59
N GLU A 189 -1.41 12.04 2.86
CA GLU A 189 -0.71 12.90 1.91
C GLU A 189 0.48 12.15 1.30
N GLY A 190 0.41 11.86 0.01
CA GLY A 190 1.49 11.20 -0.70
C GLY A 190 0.93 10.41 -1.87
N PHE A 191 1.69 9.42 -2.33
CA PHE A 191 1.17 8.40 -3.24
C PHE A 191 1.05 7.09 -2.46
N ASP A 192 -0.17 6.73 -2.14
CA ASP A 192 -0.45 5.64 -1.21
C ASP A 192 -0.99 4.39 -1.90
N VAL A 193 -0.54 3.24 -1.41
CA VAL A 193 -0.93 1.92 -1.91
C VAL A 193 -1.76 1.20 -0.86
N VAL A 194 -2.96 0.77 -1.23
CA VAL A 194 -3.79 -0.11 -0.39
C VAL A 194 -3.87 -1.51 -1.00
N GLU A 195 -3.37 -2.49 -0.26
CA GLU A 195 -3.30 -3.88 -0.67
C GLU A 195 -4.48 -4.70 -0.13
N PHE A 196 -5.09 -5.48 -1.02
CA PHE A 196 -6.21 -6.36 -0.69
C PHE A 196 -5.86 -7.83 -0.85
N GLY A 197 -6.26 -8.63 0.15
CA GLY A 197 -6.21 -10.08 0.07
C GLY A 197 -7.26 -10.63 -0.92
N GLY A 198 -6.81 -11.03 -2.10
CA GLY A 198 -7.58 -11.76 -3.11
C GLY A 198 -7.59 -11.07 -4.47
N ASP A 199 -8.10 -11.78 -5.47
CA ASP A 199 -8.19 -11.33 -6.86
C ASP A 199 -9.16 -10.14 -7.01
N VAL A 200 -8.88 -9.18 -7.89
CA VAL A 200 -9.72 -7.97 -8.07
C VAL A 200 -11.16 -8.34 -8.45
N GLU A 201 -11.35 -9.44 -9.19
CA GLU A 201 -12.65 -9.97 -9.54
C GLU A 201 -13.49 -10.41 -8.33
N ASN A 202 -12.94 -10.43 -7.12
CA ASN A 202 -13.69 -10.67 -5.88
C ASN A 202 -14.24 -9.38 -5.27
N PHE A 203 -13.88 -8.20 -5.77
CA PHE A 203 -14.27 -6.93 -5.17
C PHE A 203 -15.34 -6.20 -5.98
N ARG A 204 -15.95 -5.21 -5.32
CA ARG A 204 -16.83 -4.19 -5.91
C ARG A 204 -16.46 -2.86 -5.29
N PHE A 205 -16.42 -1.85 -6.15
CA PHE A 205 -16.02 -0.49 -5.82
C PHE A 205 -17.26 0.40 -5.85
N PHE A 206 -17.46 1.19 -4.81
CA PHE A 206 -18.54 2.15 -4.73
C PHE A 206 -17.98 3.49 -4.27
N ASP A 207 -17.96 4.47 -5.17
CA ASP A 207 -17.80 5.87 -4.77
C ASP A 207 -18.97 6.25 -3.84
N ILE A 208 -18.63 6.59 -2.60
CA ILE A 208 -19.59 7.01 -1.57
C ILE A 208 -19.50 8.53 -1.31
N GLY A 209 -18.71 9.24 -2.11
CA GLY A 209 -18.54 10.68 -2.15
C GLY A 209 -17.55 11.21 -1.12
N HIS A 210 -17.12 12.48 -1.32
CA HIS A 210 -16.15 13.19 -0.46
C HIS A 210 -14.71 12.66 -0.51
N GLY A 211 -14.33 11.98 -1.60
CA GLY A 211 -13.05 11.28 -1.72
C GLY A 211 -13.08 9.83 -1.21
N ASP A 212 -14.20 9.39 -0.63
CA ASP A 212 -14.29 8.08 -0.02
C ASP A 212 -14.71 7.00 -1.03
N LEU A 213 -13.96 5.90 -1.05
CA LEU A 213 -14.25 4.68 -1.79
C LEU A 213 -14.61 3.53 -0.84
N LEU A 214 -15.79 2.93 -1.05
CA LEU A 214 -16.14 1.67 -0.40
C LEU A 214 -15.73 0.48 -1.28
N VAL A 215 -14.79 -0.32 -0.79
CA VAL A 215 -14.36 -1.59 -1.40
C VAL A 215 -15.03 -2.74 -0.67
N HIS A 216 -15.80 -3.55 -1.39
CA HIS A 216 -16.59 -4.65 -0.81
C HIS A 216 -16.19 -6.01 -1.38
N ASN A 217 -15.78 -6.93 -0.50
CA ASN A 217 -15.46 -8.31 -0.87
C ASN A 217 -16.75 -9.11 -1.14
N LYS A 218 -16.97 -9.53 -2.40
CA LYS A 218 -18.15 -10.29 -2.84
C LYS A 218 -18.25 -11.66 -2.16
N PRO A 219 -17.18 -12.48 -2.04
CA PRO A 219 -17.23 -13.75 -1.32
C PRO A 219 -17.63 -13.61 0.16
N SER A 220 -17.15 -12.55 0.81
CA SER A 220 -17.33 -12.31 2.25
C SER A 220 -17.78 -10.88 2.51
N PRO A 221 -19.09 -10.60 2.51
CA PRO A 221 -19.62 -9.25 2.73
C PRO A 221 -19.31 -8.64 4.11
N ALA A 222 -18.81 -9.45 5.04
CA ALA A 222 -18.29 -8.98 6.31
C ALA A 222 -16.92 -8.29 6.18
N ASN A 223 -16.24 -8.47 5.04
CA ASN A 223 -14.96 -7.86 4.72
C ASN A 223 -15.20 -6.70 3.73
N SER A 224 -14.83 -5.50 4.15
CA SER A 224 -14.97 -4.28 3.36
C SER A 224 -14.08 -3.19 3.94
N ALA A 225 -13.51 -2.35 3.09
CA ALA A 225 -12.78 -1.16 3.53
C ALA A 225 -13.49 0.11 3.01
N VAL A 226 -13.57 1.14 3.85
CA VAL A 226 -13.76 2.52 3.39
C VAL A 226 -12.38 3.15 3.34
N ILE A 227 -12.01 3.68 2.18
CA ILE A 227 -10.69 4.25 1.91
C ILE A 227 -10.87 5.71 1.49
N SER A 228 -10.07 6.60 2.06
CA SER A 228 -9.85 7.96 1.57
C SER A 228 -8.37 8.17 1.27
N ASP A 229 -8.11 9.14 0.39
CA ASP A 229 -6.78 9.71 0.15
C ASP A 229 -5.73 8.67 -0.25
N ALA A 230 -6.12 7.69 -1.08
CA ALA A 230 -5.20 6.70 -1.66
C ALA A 230 -5.30 6.70 -3.18
N GLU A 231 -4.17 6.47 -3.86
CA GLU A 231 -4.05 6.55 -5.32
C GLU A 231 -4.01 5.18 -5.99
N PHE A 232 -3.61 4.13 -5.26
CA PHE A 232 -3.36 2.82 -5.87
C PHE A 232 -3.92 1.67 -5.03
N LEU A 233 -4.67 0.77 -5.68
CA LEU A 233 -5.15 -0.46 -5.07
C LEU A 233 -4.46 -1.67 -5.71
N GLN A 234 -3.85 -2.52 -4.90
CA GLN A 234 -3.14 -3.73 -5.35
C GLN A 234 -3.87 -5.01 -4.92
N PHE A 235 -3.94 -5.98 -5.84
CA PHE A 235 -4.58 -7.28 -5.62
C PHE A 235 -3.62 -8.46 -5.84
N ASN A 236 -4.00 -9.66 -5.39
CA ASN A 236 -3.13 -10.86 -5.37
C ASN A 236 -2.87 -11.49 -6.76
N ASP A 237 -3.68 -11.15 -7.75
CA ASP A 237 -3.57 -11.60 -9.14
C ASP A 237 -2.62 -10.72 -9.97
N ASN A 238 -1.90 -9.79 -9.32
CA ASN A 238 -1.10 -8.72 -9.93
C ASN A 238 -1.93 -7.74 -10.77
N GLU A 239 -3.25 -7.74 -10.61
CA GLU A 239 -4.11 -6.68 -11.15
C GLU A 239 -4.14 -5.51 -10.16
N SER A 240 -4.42 -4.32 -10.67
CA SER A 240 -4.43 -3.09 -9.87
C SER A 240 -5.54 -2.15 -10.30
N ILE A 241 -5.87 -1.21 -9.42
CA ILE A 241 -6.77 -0.10 -9.76
C ILE A 241 -6.08 1.21 -9.39
N VAL A 242 -6.04 2.14 -10.33
CA VAL A 242 -5.59 3.51 -10.06
C VAL A 242 -6.79 4.39 -9.73
N LEU A 243 -6.74 5.02 -8.57
CA LEU A 243 -7.70 6.02 -8.12
C LEU A 243 -7.16 7.40 -8.52
N VAL A 244 -8.01 8.20 -9.16
CA VAL A 244 -7.63 9.52 -9.69
C VAL A 244 -8.71 10.55 -9.40
N ASP A 245 -8.35 11.83 -9.41
CA ASP A 245 -9.26 12.91 -9.05
C ASP A 245 -10.11 13.41 -10.23
N ASN A 246 -9.59 13.27 -11.45
CA ASN A 246 -10.19 13.87 -12.62
C ASN A 246 -9.90 13.12 -13.93
N GLU A 247 -10.60 13.53 -14.99
CA GLU A 247 -10.48 12.90 -16.30
C GLU A 247 -9.08 13.05 -16.92
N THR A 248 -8.31 14.09 -16.59
CA THR A 248 -6.97 14.27 -17.17
C THR A 248 -6.02 13.20 -16.63
N GLU A 249 -6.04 12.94 -15.33
CA GLU A 249 -5.31 11.84 -14.72
C GLU A 249 -5.80 10.49 -15.22
N ALA A 250 -7.12 10.32 -15.33
CA ALA A 250 -7.70 9.07 -15.85
C ALA A 250 -7.23 8.77 -17.28
N GLU A 251 -7.22 9.77 -18.16
CA GLU A 251 -6.72 9.65 -19.53
C GLU A 251 -5.23 9.32 -19.56
N ALA A 252 -4.43 9.85 -18.63
CA ALA A 252 -3.01 9.51 -18.52
C ALA A 252 -2.80 8.05 -18.10
N MET A 253 -3.60 7.54 -17.14
CA MET A 253 -3.49 6.16 -16.67
C MET A 253 -3.94 5.15 -17.71
N ARG A 254 -5.05 5.42 -18.43
CA ARG A 254 -5.56 4.57 -19.51
C ARG A 254 -4.58 4.41 -20.69
N LEU A 255 -3.49 5.19 -20.75
CA LEU A 255 -2.41 4.99 -21.73
C LEU A 255 -1.69 3.66 -21.53
N TYR A 256 -1.62 3.13 -20.30
CA TYR A 256 -1.03 1.82 -20.00
C TYR A 256 -1.76 0.71 -20.77
N ASP A 257 -3.07 0.57 -20.58
CA ASP A 257 -3.89 -0.35 -21.37
C ASP A 257 -3.75 -0.07 -22.87
N ALA A 258 -4.00 1.17 -23.29
CA ALA A 258 -4.06 1.51 -24.71
C ALA A 258 -2.78 1.18 -25.48
N LEU A 259 -1.61 1.33 -24.86
CA LEU A 259 -0.31 1.19 -25.53
C LEU A 259 0.44 -0.10 -25.16
N PHE A 260 0.18 -0.69 -23.99
CA PHE A 260 0.90 -1.84 -23.46
C PHE A 260 0.05 -3.08 -23.17
N ASP A 261 -1.29 -2.96 -23.16
CA ASP A 261 -2.21 -4.06 -22.83
C ASP A 261 -1.99 -4.62 -21.42
N ARG A 262 -1.76 -3.73 -20.45
CA ARG A 262 -1.56 -4.05 -19.03
C ARG A 262 -1.92 -2.88 -18.14
N ASP A 263 -2.15 -3.18 -16.86
CA ASP A 263 -2.27 -2.19 -15.80
C ASP A 263 -0.96 -1.43 -15.56
N ALA A 264 -1.08 -0.25 -14.95
CA ALA A 264 0.04 0.49 -14.40
C ALA A 264 0.63 -0.23 -13.18
N ASP A 265 1.96 -0.23 -13.04
CA ASP A 265 2.58 -0.51 -11.74
C ASP A 265 2.58 0.76 -10.87
N ALA A 266 2.67 0.61 -9.55
CA ALA A 266 2.57 1.71 -8.60
C ALA A 266 3.55 2.86 -8.90
N GLY A 267 4.83 2.56 -9.12
CA GLY A 267 5.83 3.57 -9.44
C GLY A 267 5.60 4.25 -10.79
N GLY A 268 5.12 3.50 -11.77
CA GLY A 268 4.70 4.02 -13.07
C GLY A 268 3.46 4.92 -12.99
N ALA A 269 2.47 4.58 -12.17
CA ALA A 269 1.29 5.40 -11.93
C ALA A 269 1.69 6.72 -11.24
N GLN A 270 2.42 6.64 -10.12
CA GLN A 270 2.94 7.80 -9.39
C GLN A 270 3.69 8.76 -10.31
N TYR A 271 4.65 8.25 -11.09
CA TYR A 271 5.47 9.09 -11.98
C TYR A 271 4.62 9.90 -12.97
N TRP A 272 3.60 9.29 -13.59
CA TRP A 272 2.79 9.97 -14.59
C TRP A 272 1.72 10.88 -13.99
N LEU A 273 1.14 10.51 -12.85
CA LEU A 273 0.24 11.39 -12.10
C LEU A 273 0.99 12.65 -11.63
N ASP A 274 2.21 12.50 -11.10
CA ASP A 274 3.11 13.61 -10.79
C ASP A 274 3.34 14.52 -12.01
N GLN A 275 3.47 13.97 -13.22
CA GLN A 275 3.61 14.79 -14.43
C GLN A 275 2.34 15.59 -14.71
N VAL A 276 1.16 15.00 -14.53
CA VAL A 276 -0.14 15.68 -14.71
C VAL A 276 -0.28 16.81 -13.70
N ASP A 277 0.01 16.57 -12.42
CA ASP A 277 -0.09 17.56 -11.35
C ASP A 277 0.89 18.73 -11.53
N ASN A 278 2.06 18.44 -12.09
CA ASN A 278 3.03 19.46 -12.47
C ASN A 278 2.65 20.21 -13.77
N GLY A 279 1.50 19.93 -14.36
CA GLY A 279 0.93 20.64 -15.51
C GLY A 279 1.47 20.18 -16.86
N THR A 280 2.03 18.98 -16.95
CA THR A 280 2.46 18.39 -18.22
C THR A 280 1.24 18.08 -19.08
N SER A 281 1.32 18.37 -20.38
CA SER A 281 0.18 18.11 -21.27
C SER A 281 0.03 16.62 -21.55
N LEU A 282 -1.22 16.14 -21.72
CA LEU A 282 -1.50 14.77 -22.13
C LEU A 282 -0.81 14.36 -23.44
N ILE A 283 -0.60 15.31 -24.35
CA ILE A 283 0.15 15.07 -25.58
C ILE A 283 1.62 14.76 -25.27
N ASP A 284 2.24 15.50 -24.34
CA ASP A 284 3.63 15.25 -23.95
C ASP A 284 3.77 13.94 -23.16
N ILE A 285 2.80 13.63 -22.30
CA ILE A 285 2.71 12.34 -21.59
C ILE A 285 2.60 11.19 -22.59
N ALA A 286 1.65 11.24 -23.53
CA ALA A 286 1.49 10.21 -24.55
C ALA A 286 2.76 10.05 -25.43
N ASN A 287 3.45 11.14 -25.75
CA ASN A 287 4.75 11.06 -26.43
C ASN A 287 5.82 10.37 -25.57
N GLY A 288 5.78 10.56 -24.25
CA GLY A 288 6.61 9.84 -23.28
C GLY A 288 6.41 8.33 -23.36
N PHE A 289 5.15 7.87 -23.31
CA PHE A 289 4.82 6.45 -23.51
C PHE A 289 5.27 5.93 -24.87
N LEU A 290 4.92 6.62 -25.96
CA LEU A 290 5.25 6.19 -27.33
C LEU A 290 6.77 6.12 -27.61
N SER A 291 7.57 6.92 -26.89
CA SER A 291 9.03 6.93 -27.00
C SER A 291 9.73 6.03 -25.98
N SER A 292 8.97 5.38 -25.08
CA SER A 292 9.53 4.50 -24.06
C SER A 292 10.15 3.24 -24.67
N ALA A 293 11.14 2.67 -23.98
CA ALA A 293 11.71 1.39 -24.39
C ALA A 293 10.65 0.29 -24.42
N GLU A 294 9.74 0.29 -23.46
CA GLU A 294 8.62 -0.64 -23.38
C GLU A 294 7.75 -0.60 -24.64
N PHE A 295 7.32 0.57 -25.11
CA PHE A 295 6.51 0.66 -26.32
C PHE A 295 7.25 0.09 -27.53
N GLN A 296 8.52 0.47 -27.68
CA GLN A 296 9.34 0.06 -28.82
C GLN A 296 9.65 -1.45 -28.79
N ASP A 297 9.82 -2.03 -27.61
CA ASP A 297 10.12 -3.45 -27.43
C ASP A 297 8.87 -4.33 -27.57
N THR A 298 7.72 -3.88 -27.05
CA THR A 298 6.44 -4.60 -27.12
C THR A 298 5.83 -4.56 -28.53
N ASN A 299 5.84 -3.39 -29.18
CA ASN A 299 5.08 -3.16 -30.41
C ASN A 299 5.93 -3.03 -31.67
N GLY A 300 7.22 -2.74 -31.52
CA GLY A 300 8.13 -2.53 -32.64
C GLY A 300 7.69 -1.37 -33.55
N SER A 301 8.04 -1.46 -34.83
CA SER A 301 7.62 -0.46 -35.82
C SER A 301 6.23 -0.79 -36.36
N LEU A 302 5.25 0.04 -36.00
CA LEU A 302 3.89 -0.02 -36.53
C LEU A 302 3.70 0.98 -37.67
N ASP A 303 2.92 0.61 -38.68
CA ASP A 303 2.37 1.58 -39.63
C ASP A 303 1.08 2.21 -39.06
N ASN A 304 0.56 3.24 -39.72
CA ASN A 304 -0.62 3.97 -39.25
C ASN A 304 -1.85 3.07 -39.05
N ALA A 305 -2.03 2.07 -39.92
CA ALA A 305 -3.18 1.18 -39.84
C ALA A 305 -3.05 0.17 -38.68
N ALA A 306 -1.87 -0.39 -38.49
CA ALA A 306 -1.56 -1.30 -37.39
C ALA A 306 -1.59 -0.58 -36.03
N PHE A 307 -1.15 0.69 -35.99
CA PHE A 307 -1.22 1.52 -34.78
C PHE A 307 -2.66 1.76 -34.34
N VAL A 308 -3.55 2.09 -35.28
CA VAL A 308 -4.98 2.27 -34.96
C VAL A 308 -5.62 0.94 -34.55
N ASP A 309 -5.28 -0.18 -35.20
CA ASP A 309 -5.79 -1.50 -34.78
C ASP A 309 -5.39 -1.84 -33.33
N LEU A 310 -4.15 -1.55 -32.95
CA LEU A 310 -3.65 -1.75 -31.58
C LEU A 310 -4.48 -0.95 -30.57
N LEU A 311 -4.69 0.34 -30.82
CA LEU A 311 -5.45 1.19 -29.90
C LEU A 311 -6.90 0.72 -29.73
N TYR A 312 -7.54 0.27 -30.82
CA TYR A 312 -8.89 -0.28 -30.72
C TYR A 312 -8.92 -1.60 -29.94
N GLN A 313 -7.95 -2.48 -30.18
CA GLN A 313 -7.88 -3.76 -29.51
C GLN A 313 -7.66 -3.58 -28.00
N ASN A 314 -6.72 -2.74 -27.61
CA ASN A 314 -6.34 -2.62 -26.21
C ASN A 314 -7.25 -1.65 -25.45
N ALA A 315 -7.48 -0.44 -25.99
CA ALA A 315 -8.22 0.60 -25.26
C ALA A 315 -9.74 0.40 -25.30
N LEU A 316 -10.28 -0.32 -26.29
CA LEU A 316 -11.72 -0.47 -26.51
C LEU A 316 -12.19 -1.94 -26.44
N ASP A 317 -11.28 -2.87 -26.16
CA ASP A 317 -11.51 -4.33 -26.16
C ASP A 317 -12.26 -4.85 -27.41
N ARG A 318 -11.95 -4.30 -28.58
CA ARG A 318 -12.59 -4.73 -29.83
C ARG A 318 -11.77 -4.41 -31.08
N PRO A 319 -11.97 -5.15 -32.18
CA PRO A 319 -11.39 -4.77 -33.46
C PRO A 319 -11.96 -3.44 -33.96
N ALA A 320 -11.12 -2.67 -34.65
CA ALA A 320 -11.54 -1.45 -35.33
C ALA A 320 -12.58 -1.74 -36.42
N ASP A 321 -13.68 -0.99 -36.38
CA ASP A 321 -14.63 -0.97 -37.48
C ASP A 321 -14.05 -0.17 -38.66
N GLU A 322 -14.56 -0.44 -39.86
CA GLU A 322 -13.99 0.13 -41.10
C GLU A 322 -14.02 1.66 -41.13
N ALA A 323 -15.07 2.28 -40.58
CA ALA A 323 -15.23 3.74 -40.57
C ALA A 323 -14.33 4.41 -39.52
N GLY A 324 -14.29 3.86 -38.30
CA GLY A 324 -13.42 4.35 -37.24
C GLY A 324 -11.94 4.25 -37.61
N LYS A 325 -11.54 3.12 -38.21
CA LYS A 325 -10.18 2.93 -38.71
C LYS A 325 -9.83 3.92 -39.82
N GLU A 326 -10.70 4.07 -40.82
CA GLU A 326 -10.49 5.01 -41.93
C GLU A 326 -10.33 6.44 -41.42
N PHE A 327 -11.12 6.86 -40.42
CA PHE A 327 -11.05 8.19 -39.83
C PHE A 327 -9.67 8.47 -39.21
N TRP A 328 -9.20 7.61 -38.30
CA TRP A 328 -7.94 7.83 -37.60
C TRP A 328 -6.72 7.66 -38.50
N VAL A 329 -6.73 6.67 -39.40
CA VAL A 329 -5.63 6.49 -40.38
C VAL A 329 -5.54 7.70 -41.30
N SER A 330 -6.68 8.23 -41.77
CA SER A 330 -6.68 9.44 -42.60
C SER A 330 -6.16 10.67 -41.85
N ALA A 331 -6.40 10.75 -40.54
CA ALA A 331 -5.86 11.83 -39.70
C ALA A 331 -4.32 11.75 -39.64
N LEU A 332 -3.77 10.57 -39.38
CA LEU A 332 -2.32 10.33 -39.36
C LEU A 332 -1.68 10.61 -40.73
N ASP A 333 -2.29 10.14 -41.81
CA ASP A 333 -1.83 10.38 -43.18
C ASP A 333 -1.87 11.87 -43.56
N SER A 334 -2.75 12.64 -42.91
CA SER A 334 -2.89 14.08 -43.09
C SER A 334 -2.00 14.92 -42.15
N GLY A 335 -1.20 14.27 -41.31
CA GLY A 335 -0.19 14.91 -40.46
C GLY A 335 -0.57 15.08 -38.98
N ALA A 336 -1.67 14.46 -38.51
CA ALA A 336 -1.88 14.30 -37.08
C ALA A 336 -0.77 13.41 -36.48
N THR A 337 -0.40 13.69 -35.24
CA THR A 337 0.57 12.90 -34.49
C THR A 337 -0.06 11.64 -33.90
N GLN A 338 0.76 10.63 -33.60
CA GLN A 338 0.29 9.45 -32.88
C GLN A 338 -0.28 9.82 -31.51
N ALA A 339 0.37 10.73 -30.77
CA ALA A 339 -0.12 11.21 -29.48
C ALA A 339 -1.53 11.81 -29.56
N GLU A 340 -1.82 12.64 -30.57
CA GLU A 340 -3.18 13.20 -30.76
C GLU A 340 -4.23 12.10 -31.02
N VAL A 341 -3.86 11.03 -31.72
CA VAL A 341 -4.76 9.89 -31.99
C VAL A 341 -4.99 9.06 -30.73
N VAL A 342 -3.93 8.76 -29.96
CA VAL A 342 -4.05 8.00 -28.70
C VAL A 342 -4.97 8.73 -27.74
N ILE A 343 -4.72 10.03 -27.48
CA ILE A 343 -5.56 10.84 -26.59
C ILE A 343 -7.00 10.91 -27.11
N GLY A 344 -7.19 11.04 -28.42
CA GLY A 344 -8.53 11.05 -29.01
C GLY A 344 -9.33 9.76 -28.83
N ILE A 345 -8.66 8.60 -28.70
CA ILE A 345 -9.30 7.30 -28.45
C ILE A 345 -9.47 7.07 -26.95
N VAL A 346 -8.42 7.30 -26.16
CA VAL A 346 -8.39 7.06 -24.71
C VAL A 346 -9.31 8.01 -23.92
N GLY A 347 -9.48 9.24 -24.38
CA GLY A 347 -10.43 10.22 -23.82
C GLY A 347 -11.88 10.02 -24.28
N SER A 348 -12.21 8.89 -24.89
CA SER A 348 -13.59 8.59 -25.30
C SER A 348 -14.36 7.90 -24.16
N ASP A 349 -15.68 8.14 -24.11
CA ASP A 349 -16.58 7.39 -23.20
C ASP A 349 -16.46 5.87 -23.42
N GLU A 350 -16.12 5.44 -24.65
CA GLU A 350 -15.95 4.02 -24.96
C GLU A 350 -14.73 3.42 -24.25
N ALA A 351 -13.58 4.11 -24.31
CA ALA A 351 -12.37 3.71 -23.58
C ALA A 351 -12.60 3.73 -22.07
N ALA A 352 -13.27 4.78 -21.55
CA ALA A 352 -13.61 4.88 -20.14
C ALA A 352 -14.52 3.75 -19.63
N ASN A 353 -15.30 3.10 -20.51
CA ASN A 353 -16.14 1.95 -20.15
C ASN A 353 -15.45 0.60 -20.37
N ALA A 354 -14.43 0.55 -21.23
CA ALA A 354 -13.70 -0.68 -21.55
C ALA A 354 -12.52 -0.90 -20.60
N ILE A 355 -11.85 0.17 -20.18
CA ILE A 355 -10.73 0.16 -19.24
C ILE A 355 -11.30 0.42 -17.84
N ASP A 356 -11.47 -0.64 -17.05
CA ASP A 356 -12.12 -0.61 -15.74
C ASP A 356 -11.15 -0.62 -14.53
N ASN A 357 -9.84 -0.60 -14.79
CA ASN A 357 -8.77 -0.49 -13.79
C ASN A 357 -8.42 0.98 -13.43
N VAL A 358 -9.16 1.98 -13.95
CA VAL A 358 -8.96 3.40 -13.61
C VAL A 358 -10.28 4.01 -13.12
N HIS A 359 -10.27 4.47 -11.87
CA HIS A 359 -11.46 4.97 -11.18
C HIS A 359 -11.31 6.43 -10.78
N ILE A 360 -12.23 7.28 -11.25
CA ILE A 360 -12.28 8.69 -10.83
C ILE A 360 -13.04 8.78 -9.51
N ILE A 361 -12.34 9.13 -8.42
CA ILE A 361 -12.87 9.35 -7.07
C ILE A 361 -12.54 10.80 -6.70
N PRO A 362 -13.40 11.78 -7.05
CA PRO A 362 -13.07 13.17 -6.80
C PRO A 362 -12.97 13.43 -5.30
N GLY A 363 -11.79 13.88 -4.86
CA GLY A 363 -11.57 14.30 -3.49
C GLY A 363 -12.53 15.43 -3.05
N ASN A 364 -12.50 15.76 -1.76
CA ASN A 364 -13.16 16.97 -1.28
C ASN A 364 -12.49 18.19 -1.94
N GLN A 365 -13.15 18.77 -2.94
CA GLN A 365 -12.81 20.11 -3.45
C GLN A 365 -12.88 21.10 -2.28
N VAL A 366 -11.74 21.42 -1.67
CA VAL A 366 -11.63 22.36 -0.54
C VAL A 366 -12.00 23.78 -0.95
#